data_AF-A0A843YN06-F1
#
_entry.id   AF-A0A843YN06-F1
#
_cell.length_a   1.000
_cell.length_b   1.000
_cell.length_c   1.000
_cell.angle_alpha   90.00
_cell.angle_beta   90.00
_cell.angle_gamma   90.00
#
_symmetry.space_group_name_H-M   'P 1'
#
loop_
_entity.id
_entity.type
_entity.pdbx_description
1 polymer ?
#
loop_
_entity_poly.entity_id
_entity_poly.type
_entity_poly.pdbx_seq_one_letter_code
_entity_poly.pdbx_strand_id
1 'polypeptide(L)'
;MGIPVKLLFGTAFLFVCLVALAVLNERILPLFGGDRDLAARVMKVVFALFGGVAVGLAQPFFWQKAIASVQARVRQGGSESGFAQWLLRPELKDQFATLGWIALLLALIATALVAGLIWAGRE
;
A
#
# COMPACT_ATOMS: atom_id res chain seq x y z
N MET A 1 -2.14 -5.37 -19.89
CA MET A 1 -1.94 -5.41 -18.42
C MET A 1 -2.81 -4.35 -17.77
N GLY A 2 -3.72 -4.70 -16.86
CA GLY A 2 -4.59 -3.72 -16.19
C GLY A 2 -3.80 -2.78 -15.26
N ILE A 3 -4.27 -1.54 -15.10
CA ILE A 3 -3.72 -0.53 -14.16
C ILE A 3 -3.39 -1.11 -12.77
N PRO A 4 -4.28 -1.87 -12.09
CA PRO A 4 -3.99 -2.41 -10.76
C PRO A 4 -2.82 -3.39 -10.71
N VAL A 5 -2.51 -4.08 -11.82
CA VAL A 5 -1.35 -4.98 -11.90
C VAL A 5 -0.05 -4.17 -11.96
N LYS A 6 -0.05 -3.06 -12.70
CA LYS A 6 1.12 -2.16 -12.78
C LYS A 6 1.43 -1.55 -11.41
N LEU A 7 0.40 -1.19 -10.64
CA LEU A 7 0.57 -0.67 -9.29
C LEU A 7 1.23 -1.68 -8.35
N LEU A 8 0.92 -2.97 -8.51
CA LEU A 8 1.50 -4.04 -7.72
C LEU A 8 3.00 -4.23 -8.01
N PHE A 9 3.43 -4.05 -9.27
CA PHE A 9 4.85 -3.97 -9.59
C PHE A 9 5.51 -2.75 -8.93
N GLY A 10 4.83 -1.61 -8.88
CA GLY A 10 5.28 -0.43 -8.14
C GLY A 10 5.47 -0.72 -6.65
N THR A 11 4.50 -1.36 -6.00
CA THR A 11 4.61 -1.82 -4.61
C THR A 11 5.80 -2.76 -4.42
N ALA A 12 5.95 -3.77 -5.28
CA ALA A 12 7.03 -4.74 -5.20
C ALA A 12 8.41 -4.08 -5.37
N PHE A 13 8.53 -3.15 -6.32
CA PHE A 13 9.74 -2.37 -6.53
C PHE A 13 10.10 -1.56 -5.29
N LEU A 14 9.14 -0.82 -4.71
CA LEU A 14 9.35 -0.05 -3.50
C LEU A 14 9.76 -0.94 -2.32
N PHE A 15 9.18 -2.14 -2.21
CA PHE A 15 9.56 -3.11 -1.19
C PHE A 15 11.01 -3.60 -1.36
N VAL A 16 11.44 -3.89 -2.59
CA VAL A 16 12.84 -4.24 -2.88
C VAL A 16 13.78 -3.08 -2.52
N CYS A 17 13.41 -1.85 -2.83
CA CYS A 17 14.18 -0.66 -2.43
C CYS A 17 14.30 -0.55 -0.91
N LEU A 18 13.20 -0.79 -0.16
CA LEU A 18 13.22 -0.79 1.30
C LEU A 18 14.15 -1.86 1.89
N VAL A 19 14.11 -3.08 1.34
CA VAL A 19 15.01 -4.16 1.77
C VAL A 19 16.46 -3.80 1.48
N ALA A 20 16.76 -3.26 0.29
CA ALA A 20 18.10 -2.81 -0.05
C ALA A 20 18.58 -1.69 0.89
N LEU A 21 17.72 -0.70 1.18
CA LEU A 21 18.00 0.38 2.12
C LEU A 21 18.23 -0.13 3.55
N ALA A 22 17.46 -1.12 4.00
CA ALA A 22 17.64 -1.73 5.32
C ALA A 22 19.02 -2.38 5.46
N VAL A 23 19.47 -3.09 4.42
CA VAL A 23 20.78 -3.75 4.38
C VAL A 23 21.91 -2.72 4.29
N LEU A 24 21.69 -1.60 3.61
CA LEU A 24 22.68 -0.54 3.41
C LEU A 24 22.75 0.46 4.58
N ASN A 25 21.87 0.36 5.57
CA ASN A 25 21.66 1.38 6.61
C ASN A 25 22.93 1.76 7.40
N GLU A 26 23.84 0.81 7.63
CA GLU A 26 25.12 1.12 8.32
C GLU A 26 26.18 1.72 7.38
N ARG A 27 26.09 1.45 6.08
CA ARG A 27 27.07 1.91 5.08
C ARG A 27 26.85 3.34 4.59
N ILE A 28 25.67 3.90 4.86
CA ILE A 28 25.29 5.25 4.44
C ILE A 28 25.68 6.34 5.44
N LEU A 29 26.13 5.99 6.65
CA LEU A 29 26.56 6.96 7.66
C LEU A 29 27.62 7.98 7.17
N PRO A 30 28.62 7.58 6.35
CA PRO A 30 29.58 8.53 5.78
C PRO A 30 28.96 9.57 4.84
N LEU A 31 27.82 9.27 4.21
CA LEU A 31 27.12 10.20 3.32
C LEU A 31 26.50 11.39 4.09
N PHE A 32 26.26 11.22 5.38
CA PHE A 32 25.73 12.24 6.28
C PHE A 32 26.82 12.92 7.11
N GLY A 33 28.10 12.82 6.70
CA GLY A 33 29.21 13.45 7.42
C GLY A 33 29.45 12.89 8.83
N GLY A 34 28.93 11.70 9.12
CA GLY A 34 29.00 11.08 10.46
C GLY A 34 27.88 11.50 11.42
N ASP A 35 26.95 12.36 11.00
CA ASP A 35 25.77 12.73 11.80
C ASP A 35 24.75 11.57 11.83
N ARG A 36 24.76 10.85 12.96
CA ARG A 36 23.88 9.69 13.20
C ARG A 36 22.42 10.08 13.32
N ASP A 37 22.11 11.25 13.88
CA ASP A 37 20.74 11.68 14.12
C ASP A 37 20.07 12.12 12.83
N LEU A 38 20.80 12.86 11.99
CA LEU A 38 20.34 13.22 10.65
C LEU A 38 20.14 11.98 9.78
N ALA A 39 21.12 11.06 9.75
CA ALA A 39 21.03 9.82 8.99
C ALA A 39 19.82 8.98 9.42
N ALA A 40 19.61 8.80 10.72
CA ALA A 40 18.48 8.04 11.26
C ALA A 40 17.14 8.69 10.89
N ARG A 41 17.03 10.02 11.00
CA ARG A 41 15.81 10.75 10.64
C ARG A 41 15.50 10.63 9.16
N VAL A 42 16.48 10.84 8.28
CA VAL A 42 16.30 10.69 6.82
C VAL A 42 15.86 9.27 6.48
N MET A 43 16.48 8.26 7.08
CA MET A 43 16.09 6.87 6.85
C MET A 43 14.67 6.58 7.31
N LYS A 44 14.27 7.02 8.52
CA LYS A 44 12.88 6.87 8.99
C LYS A 44 11.88 7.50 8.02
N VAL A 45 12.16 8.71 7.52
CA VAL A 45 11.29 9.40 6.54
C VAL A 45 11.21 8.62 5.24
N VAL A 46 12.35 8.15 4.71
CA VAL A 46 12.38 7.34 3.48
C VAL A 46 11.62 6.03 3.67
N PHE A 47 11.81 5.33 4.80
CA PHE A 47 11.07 4.12 5.13
C PHE A 47 9.57 4.37 5.21
N ALA A 48 9.15 5.44 5.89
CA ALA A 48 7.74 5.82 6.01
C ALA A 48 7.13 6.14 4.63
N LEU A 49 7.81 6.94 3.81
CA LEU A 49 7.35 7.30 2.47
C LEU A 49 7.25 6.08 1.56
N PHE A 50 8.32 5.30 1.44
CA PHE A 50 8.36 4.15 0.53
C PHE A 50 7.40 3.05 1.00
N GLY A 51 7.35 2.78 2.30
CA GLY A 51 6.44 1.79 2.87
C GLY A 51 4.98 2.21 2.72
N GLY A 52 4.67 3.45 3.05
CA GLY A 52 3.31 4.00 2.95
C GLY A 52 2.80 4.08 1.51
N VAL A 53 3.64 4.52 0.56
CA VAL A 53 3.32 4.50 -0.87
C VAL A 53 3.14 3.07 -1.36
N ALA A 54 4.02 2.13 -0.98
CA ALA A 54 3.90 0.73 -1.37
C ALA A 54 2.56 0.12 -0.92
N VAL A 55 2.17 0.36 0.32
CA VAL A 55 0.86 -0.06 0.87
C VAL A 55 -0.29 0.61 0.13
N GLY A 56 -0.22 1.91 -0.10
CA GLY A 56 -1.25 2.67 -0.82
C GLY A 56 -1.49 2.13 -2.23
N LEU A 57 -0.40 1.88 -2.98
CA LEU A 57 -0.46 1.33 -4.34
C LEU A 57 -1.05 -0.09 -4.39
N ALA A 58 -0.93 -0.86 -3.30
CA ALA A 58 -1.46 -2.21 -3.23
C ALA A 58 -2.99 -2.24 -2.99
N GLN A 59 -3.56 -1.19 -2.39
CA GLN A 59 -4.98 -1.14 -1.99
C GLN A 59 -5.94 -1.49 -3.15
N PRO A 60 -5.86 -0.85 -4.34
CA PRO A 60 -6.82 -1.12 -5.42
C PRO A 60 -6.84 -2.58 -5.87
N PHE A 61 -5.67 -3.22 -5.90
CA PHE A 61 -5.56 -4.63 -6.26
C PHE A 61 -6.16 -5.54 -5.18
N PHE A 62 -5.86 -5.28 -3.91
CA PHE A 62 -6.38 -6.07 -2.79
C PHE A 62 -7.91 -6.05 -2.74
N TRP A 63 -8.53 -4.87 -2.85
CA TRP A 63 -9.99 -4.75 -2.83
C TRP A 63 -10.66 -5.45 -4.02
N GLN A 64 -10.09 -5.33 -5.22
CA GLN A 64 -10.59 -6.04 -6.41
C GLN A 64 -10.45 -7.57 -6.29
N LYS A 65 -9.35 -8.07 -5.72
CA LYS A 65 -9.16 -9.50 -5.51
C LYS A 65 -10.02 -10.04 -4.38
N ALA A 66 -10.21 -9.27 -3.31
CA ALA A 66 -11.08 -9.63 -2.20
C ALA A 66 -12.51 -9.86 -2.68
N ILE A 67 -13.11 -8.88 -3.39
CA ILE A 67 -14.48 -9.04 -3.90
C ILE A 67 -14.58 -10.17 -4.92
N ALA A 68 -13.60 -10.33 -5.80
CA ALA A 68 -13.59 -11.43 -6.77
C ALA A 68 -13.52 -12.81 -6.08
N SER A 69 -12.71 -12.94 -5.03
CA SER A 69 -12.60 -14.17 -4.24
C SER A 69 -13.89 -14.47 -3.48
N VAL A 70 -14.52 -13.45 -2.89
CA VAL A 70 -15.80 -13.61 -2.19
C VAL A 70 -16.89 -14.03 -3.17
N GLN A 71 -17.02 -13.35 -4.32
CA GLN A 71 -17.98 -13.71 -5.36
C GLN A 71 -17.73 -15.12 -5.91
N ALA A 72 -16.47 -15.52 -6.10
CA ALA A 72 -16.14 -16.87 -6.55
C ALA A 72 -16.61 -17.94 -5.53
N ARG A 73 -16.39 -17.71 -4.23
CA ARG A 73 -16.85 -18.61 -3.17
C ARG A 73 -18.37 -18.68 -3.08
N VAL A 74 -19.07 -17.55 -3.23
CA VAL A 74 -20.54 -17.51 -3.24
C VAL A 74 -21.10 -18.28 -4.44
N ARG A 75 -20.51 -18.14 -5.63
CA ARG A 75 -20.89 -18.93 -6.83
C ARG A 75 -20.68 -20.43 -6.61
N GLN A 76 -19.56 -20.81 -6.01
CA GLN A 76 -19.27 -22.22 -5.72
C GLN A 76 -20.22 -22.82 -4.68
N GLY A 77 -20.70 -22.02 -3.73
CA GLY A 77 -21.64 -22.47 -2.71
C GLY A 77 -23.08 -22.66 -3.20
N GLY A 78 -23.43 -22.19 -4.41
CA GLY A 78 -24.76 -22.41 -5.01
C GLY A 78 -25.94 -21.83 -4.23
N SER A 79 -25.71 -20.89 -3.31
CA SER A 79 -26.78 -20.35 -2.44
C SER A 79 -27.73 -19.45 -3.23
N GLU A 80 -29.03 -19.77 -3.19
CA GLU A 80 -30.11 -18.94 -3.78
C GLU A 80 -30.62 -17.84 -2.84
N SER A 81 -29.95 -17.62 -1.69
CA SER A 81 -30.37 -16.57 -0.76
C SER A 81 -30.31 -15.17 -1.42
N GLY A 82 -31.26 -14.30 -1.08
CA GLY A 82 -31.28 -12.92 -1.60
C GLY A 82 -29.99 -12.14 -1.31
N PHE A 83 -29.30 -12.48 -0.22
CA PHE A 83 -27.98 -11.95 0.11
C PHE A 83 -26.88 -12.44 -0.84
N ALA A 84 -26.87 -13.73 -1.21
CA ALA A 84 -25.94 -14.28 -2.18
C ALA A 84 -26.14 -13.64 -3.56
N GLN A 85 -27.39 -13.48 -4.01
CA GLN A 85 -27.70 -12.79 -5.26
C GLN A 85 -27.29 -11.32 -5.23
N TRP A 86 -27.48 -10.63 -4.10
CA TRP A 86 -26.99 -9.26 -3.92
C TRP A 86 -25.46 -9.21 -4.01
N LEU A 87 -24.73 -10.14 -3.39
CA LEU A 87 -23.26 -10.17 -3.40
C LEU A 87 -22.66 -10.42 -4.79
N LEU A 88 -23.40 -11.08 -5.67
CA LEU A 88 -23.01 -11.38 -7.04
C LEU A 88 -23.24 -10.23 -8.02
N ARG A 89 -23.85 -9.13 -7.56
CA ARG A 89 -24.09 -7.94 -8.38
C ARG A 89 -22.78 -7.37 -8.94
N PRO A 90 -22.74 -7.05 -10.25
CA PRO A 90 -21.55 -6.47 -10.87
C PRO A 90 -21.20 -5.09 -10.28
N GLU A 91 -22.19 -4.32 -9.83
CA GLU A 91 -21.99 -2.98 -9.26
C GLU A 91 -21.14 -3.01 -7.98
N LEU A 92 -21.18 -4.12 -7.21
CA LEU A 92 -20.33 -4.28 -6.03
C LEU A 92 -18.86 -4.33 -6.40
N LYS A 93 -18.51 -4.89 -7.56
CA LYS A 93 -17.12 -4.91 -8.03
C LYS A 93 -16.61 -3.50 -8.31
N ASP A 94 -17.44 -2.64 -8.88
CA ASP A 94 -17.10 -1.25 -9.18
C ASP A 94 -17.03 -0.39 -7.91
N GLN A 95 -17.92 -0.63 -6.95
CA GLN A 95 -17.86 0.00 -5.62
C GLN A 95 -16.58 -0.38 -4.88
N PHE A 96 -16.22 -1.66 -4.86
CA PHE A 96 -14.97 -2.13 -4.24
C PHE A 96 -13.73 -1.61 -4.95
N ALA A 97 -13.76 -1.48 -6.28
CA ALA A 97 -12.68 -0.83 -7.03
C ALA A 97 -12.54 0.64 -6.60
N THR A 98 -13.65 1.36 -6.45
CA THR A 98 -13.68 2.76 -5.98
C THR A 98 -13.14 2.88 -4.55
N LEU A 99 -13.56 1.99 -3.64
CA LEU A 99 -13.03 1.93 -2.28
C LEU A 99 -11.52 1.71 -2.27
N GLY A 100 -11.00 0.85 -3.15
CA GLY A 100 -9.56 0.64 -3.28
C GLY A 100 -8.80 1.89 -3.70
N TRP A 101 -9.36 2.72 -4.58
CA TRP A 101 -8.77 4.01 -4.97
C TRP A 101 -8.86 5.05 -3.86
N ILE A 102 -9.97 5.11 -3.13
CA ILE A 102 -10.13 6.00 -1.96
C ILE A 102 -9.12 5.60 -0.87
N ALA A 103 -8.98 4.31 -0.59
CA ALA A 103 -8.01 3.79 0.37
C ALA A 103 -6.57 4.13 -0.02
N LEU A 104 -6.23 4.07 -1.32
CA LEU A 104 -4.95 4.54 -1.83
C LEU A 104 -4.72 6.02 -1.51
N LEU A 105 -5.70 6.89 -1.81
CA LEU A 105 -5.59 8.33 -1.54
C LEU A 105 -5.39 8.62 -0.05
N LEU A 106 -6.19 7.98 0.81
CA LEU A 106 -6.07 8.11 2.26
C LEU A 106 -4.72 7.62 2.77
N ALA A 107 -4.21 6.50 2.24
CA ALA A 107 -2.90 5.99 2.58
C ALA A 107 -1.78 6.97 2.18
N LEU A 108 -1.88 7.60 1.00
CA LEU A 108 -0.89 8.61 0.57
C LEU A 108 -0.91 9.85 1.48
N ILE A 109 -2.09 10.33 1.86
CA ILE A 109 -2.22 11.46 2.79
C ILE A 109 -1.62 11.10 4.16
N ALA A 110 -1.99 9.95 4.72
CA ALA A 110 -1.46 9.47 5.99
C ALA A 110 0.07 9.34 5.94
N THR A 111 0.60 8.80 4.84
CA THR A 111 2.04 8.65 4.61
C THR A 111 2.76 10.00 4.60
N ALA A 112 2.21 10.99 3.90
CA ALA A 112 2.78 12.33 3.85
C ALA A 112 2.77 13.01 5.23
N LEU A 113 1.69 12.83 6.00
CA LEU A 113 1.58 13.35 7.37
C LEU A 113 2.62 12.73 8.30
N VAL A 114 2.75 11.40 8.30
CA VAL A 114 3.74 10.68 9.12
C VAL A 114 5.16 11.11 8.73
N ALA A 115 5.48 11.15 7.44
CA ALA A 115 6.79 11.64 6.98
C ALA A 115 7.08 13.07 7.44
N GLY A 116 6.08 13.96 7.42
CA GLY A 116 6.19 15.31 7.93
C GLY A 116 6.42 15.38 9.44
N LEU A 117 5.75 14.52 10.22
CA LEU A 117 5.93 14.43 11.68
C LEU A 117 7.32 13.94 12.07
N ILE A 118 7.81 12.89 11.39
CA ILE A 118 9.16 12.36 11.58
C ILE A 118 10.19 13.44 11.24
N TRP A 119 10.00 14.15 10.12
CA TRP A 119 10.92 15.22 9.73
C TRP A 119 10.97 16.36 10.75
N ALA A 120 9.80 16.75 11.28
CA ALA A 120 9.67 17.75 12.33
C ALA A 120 10.25 17.30 13.69
N GLY A 121 10.71 16.05 13.81
CA GLY A 121 11.27 15.49 15.05
C GLY A 121 10.23 15.27 16.14
N ARG A 122 8.96 15.06 15.76
CA ARG A 122 7.85 14.79 16.69
C ARG A 122 7.63 13.29 16.93
N GLU A 123 8.50 12.43 16.39
CA GLU A 123 8.49 10.96 16.45
C GLU A 123 9.90 10.36 16.51
#